data_AF-A0A7C1TYM9-F1
#
_entry.id   AF-A0A7C1TYM9-F1
#
_cell.length_a   1.000
_cell.length_b   1.000
_cell.length_c   1.000
_cell.angle_alpha   90.00
_cell.angle_beta   90.00
_cell.angle_gamma   90.00
#
_symmetry.space_group_name_H-M   'P 1'
#
loop_
_entity.id
_entity.type
_entity.pdbx_description
1 polymer ?
#
loop_
_entity_poly.entity_id
_entity_poly.type
_entity_poly.pdbx_seq_one_letter_code
_entity_poly.pdbx_strand_id
1 'polypeptide(L)' 'IEGRLPPRALGLVQEWREYHKDELTEDWNLARERKALKKINRLE' A
#
# COMPACT_ATOMS: atom_id res chain seq x y z
N ILE A 1 1.51 20.25 4.01
CA ILE A 1 2.51 19.84 2.99
C ILE A 1 1.72 19.16 1.88
N GLU A 2 1.45 19.86 0.78
CA GLU A 2 0.84 19.23 -0.40
C GLU A 2 1.96 18.79 -1.34
N GLY A 3 2.21 17.49 -1.42
CA GLY A 3 3.12 16.91 -2.40
C GLY A 3 2.35 16.58 -3.67
N ARG A 4 2.71 17.19 -4.81
CA ARG A 4 2.24 16.70 -6.12
C ARG A 4 3.05 15.47 -6.49
N LEU A 5 2.38 14.33 -6.57
CA LEU A 5 2.97 13.17 -7.24
C LEU A 5 2.91 13.40 -8.77
N PRO A 6 4.01 13.19 -9.49
CA PRO A 6 3.99 13.15 -10.95
C PRO A 6 2.99 12.09 -11.44
N PRO A 7 2.28 12.30 -12.57
CA PRO A 7 1.29 11.35 -13.08
C PRO A 7 1.83 9.92 -13.25
N ARG A 8 3.10 9.78 -13.65
CA ARG A 8 3.78 8.47 -13.76
C ARG A 8 3.94 7.77 -12.42
N ALA A 9 4.34 8.51 -11.38
CA ALA A 9 4.46 7.95 -10.04
C ALA A 9 3.09 7.56 -9.48
N LEU A 10 2.04 8.33 -9.79
CA LEU A 10 0.68 8.01 -9.37
C LEU A 10 0.20 6.71 -10.01
N GLY A 11 0.48 6.50 -11.30
CA GLY A 11 0.21 5.24 -12.00
C GLY A 11 0.87 4.05 -11.32
N LEU A 12 2.17 4.13 -11.06
CA LEU A 12 2.92 3.06 -10.39
C LEU A 12 2.38 2.74 -8.98
N VAL A 13 2.02 3.76 -8.21
CA VAL A 13 1.43 3.57 -6.88
C VAL A 13 0.04 2.93 -7.00
N GLN A 14 -0.76 3.31 -8.00
CA GLN A 14 -2.07 2.72 -8.23
C GLN A 14 -1.96 1.24 -8.63
N GLU A 15 -1.04 0.89 -9.54
CA GLU A 15 -0.78 -0.50 -9.95
C GLU A 15 -0.31 -1.35 -8.76
N TRP A 16 0.63 -0.82 -7.96
CA TRP A 16 1.09 -1.50 -6.75
C TRP A 16 -0.06 -1.68 -5.74
N ARG A 17 -0.89 -0.65 -5.52
CA ARG A 17 -2.03 -0.73 -4.59
C ARG A 17 -3.09 -1.72 -5.05
N GLU A 18 -3.36 -1.81 -6.35
CA GLU A 18 -4.28 -2.81 -6.90
C GLU A 18 -3.72 -4.22 -6.73
N TYR A 19 -2.43 -4.43 -7.04
CA TYR A 19 -1.78 -5.72 -6.89
C TYR A 19 -1.75 -6.21 -5.43
N HIS A 20 -1.50 -5.31 -4.47
CA HIS A 20 -1.39 -5.63 -3.05
C HIS A 20 -2.66 -5.27 -2.25
N LYS A 21 -3.82 -5.09 -2.91
CA LYS A 21 -5.04 -4.59 -2.26
C LYS A 21 -5.49 -5.46 -1.09
N ASP A 22 -5.44 -6.77 -1.25
CA ASP A 22 -5.84 -7.73 -0.22
C ASP A 22 -4.86 -7.70 0.96
N GLU A 23 -3.56 -7.70 0.68
CA GLU A 23 -2.51 -7.58 1.71
C GLU A 23 -2.65 -6.28 2.49
N LEU A 24 -2.83 -5.14 1.80
CA LEU A 24 -3.05 -3.83 2.41
C LEU A 24 -4.30 -3.80 3.30
N THR A 25 -5.36 -4.48 2.88
CA THR A 25 -6.62 -4.55 3.64
C THR A 25 -6.45 -5.41 4.90
N GLU A 26 -5.76 -6.54 4.78
CA GLU A 26 -5.44 -7.39 5.92
C GLU A 26 -4.55 -6.64 6.92
N ASP A 27 -3.52 -5.95 6.43
CA ASP A 27 -2.59 -5.19 7.25
C ASP A 27 -3.26 -4.00 7.94
N TRP A 28 -4.21 -3.35 7.25
CA TRP A 28 -5.06 -2.32 7.83
C TRP A 28 -5.90 -2.83 9.00
N ASN A 29 -6.45 -4.04 8.89
CA ASN A 29 -7.20 -4.65 9.99
C ASN A 29 -6.27 -5.03 11.16
N LEU A 30 -5.08 -5.58 10.89
CA LEU A 30 -4.06 -5.85 11.91
C LEU A 30 -3.62 -4.57 12.64
N ALA A 31 -3.41 -3.48 11.90
CA ALA A 31 -3.08 -2.17 12.46
C ALA A 31 -4.16 -1.67 13.42
N ARG A 32 -5.44 -1.81 13.04
CA ARG A 32 -6.58 -1.43 13.91
C ARG A 32 -6.64 -2.26 15.18
N GLU A 33 -6.24 -3.52 15.11
CA GLU A 33 -6.14 -4.42 16.27
C GLU A 33 -4.85 -4.24 17.08
N ARG A 34 -3.99 -3.27 16.71
CA ARG A 34 -2.63 -3.07 17.28
C ARG A 34 -1.76 -4.32 17.24
N LYS A 35 -2.00 -5.19 16.26
CA LYS A 35 -1.21 -6.39 16.01
C LYS A 35 0.00 -6.06 15.13
N ALA A 36 0.98 -6.96 15.14
CA ALA A 36 2.13 -6.85 14.27
C ALA A 36 1.70 -6.90 12.80
N LEU A 37 2.13 -5.91 12.03
CA LEU A 37 1.88 -5.81 10.60
C LEU A 37 2.66 -6.90 9.85
N LYS A 38 2.05 -7.42 8.78
CA LYS A 38 2.70 -8.35 7.85
C LYS A 38 3.52 -7.55 6.85
N LYS A 39 4.66 -8.12 6.46
CA LYS A 39 5.56 -7.49 5.49
C LYS A 39 4.96 -7.66 4.09
N ILE A 40 4.48 -6.58 3.49
CA ILE A 40 4.04 -6.57 2.09
C ILE A 40 5.29 -6.63 1.22
N ASN A 41 5.41 -7.69 0.41
CA ASN A 41 6.56 -7.86 -0.47
C ASN A 41 6.56 -6.78 -1.56
N ARG A 42 7.73 -6.27 -1.95
CA ARG A 42 7.79 -5.32 -3.08
C ARG A 42 7.51 -6.07 -4.38
N LEU A 43 6.91 -5.37 -5.35
CA LEU A 43 6.95 -5.80 -6.75
C LEU A 43 8.44 -5.86 -7.17
N GLU A 44 8.93 -7.06 -7.52
CA GLU A 44 10.25 -7.28 -8.14
C GLU A 44 10.27 -6.79 -9.60
#